data_AF-A0A1P8USB5-F1
#
_entry.id   AF-A0A1P8USB5-F1
#
_cell.length_a   1.000
_cell.length_b   1.000
_cell.length_c   1.000
_cell.angle_alpha   90.00
_cell.angle_beta   90.00
_cell.angle_gamma   90.00
#
_symmetry.space_group_name_H-M   'P 1'
#
loop_
_entity.id
_entity.type
_entity.pdbx_description
1 polymer ?
#
loop_
_entity_poly.entity_id
_entity_poly.type
_entity_poly.pdbx_seq_one_letter_code
_entity_poly.pdbx_strand_id
1 'polypeptide(L)'
;MIHRHSPGSTRRPTLGADRGFDVASFVADLRQACVTPHVAQKRRHSAIDRRTTRHPGYAVSLKHRKRIEETFGWAKTTGGMAQTMLRGIERVRARFIMTMATGNLARLPKLLPA
;
A
#
# COMPACT_ATOMS: atom_id res chain seq x y z
N MET A 1 -17.02 8.24 -11.11
CA MET A 1 -16.99 6.76 -11.03
C MET A 1 -15.71 6.31 -11.76
N ILE A 2 -14.87 5.42 -11.21
CA ILE A 2 -13.67 4.97 -11.92
C ILE A 2 -14.13 4.13 -13.12
N HIS A 3 -14.03 4.69 -14.33
CA HIS A 3 -14.52 4.06 -15.55
C HIS A 3 -13.60 2.93 -15.99
N ARG A 4 -13.71 1.74 -15.37
CA ARG A 4 -13.06 0.45 -15.71
C ARG A 4 -11.51 0.41 -15.78
N HIS A 5 -10.88 1.56 -15.96
CA HIS A 5 -9.55 1.76 -16.49
C HIS A 5 -9.06 3.13 -16.01
N SER A 6 -7.78 3.21 -15.62
CA SER A 6 -7.13 4.53 -15.51
C SER A 6 -7.21 5.20 -16.89
N PRO A 7 -7.46 6.52 -17.01
CA PRO A 7 -7.44 7.21 -18.29
C PRO A 7 -6.17 6.84 -19.09
N GLY A 8 -6.32 6.34 -20.31
CA GLY A 8 -5.22 5.90 -21.17
C GLY A 8 -4.63 4.50 -20.87
N SER A 9 -5.22 3.69 -19.98
CA SER A 9 -4.71 2.36 -19.62
C SER A 9 -5.75 1.26 -19.74
N THR A 10 -5.45 0.17 -20.44
CA THR A 10 -6.29 -1.05 -20.45
C THR A 10 -6.15 -1.87 -19.16
N ARG A 11 -5.29 -1.44 -18.22
CA ARG A 11 -5.07 -2.17 -16.96
C ARG A 11 -6.29 -2.04 -16.05
N ARG A 12 -6.63 -3.14 -15.39
CA ARG A 12 -7.61 -3.13 -14.31
C ARG A 12 -6.94 -2.59 -13.05
N PRO A 13 -7.47 -1.52 -12.43
CA PRO A 13 -6.92 -1.02 -11.19
C PRO A 13 -7.08 -2.06 -10.08
N THR A 14 -6.11 -2.09 -9.17
CA THR A 14 -6.13 -2.96 -7.98
C THR A 14 -5.84 -2.13 -6.75
N LEU A 15 -6.49 -2.44 -5.63
CA LEU A 15 -6.21 -1.77 -4.36
C LEU A 15 -5.72 -2.80 -3.34
N GLY A 16 -4.47 -2.63 -2.90
CA GLY A 16 -3.92 -3.39 -1.79
C GLY A 16 -4.35 -2.78 -0.45
N ALA A 17 -4.89 -3.59 0.45
CA ALA A 17 -5.26 -3.14 1.80
C ALA A 17 -5.00 -4.22 2.85
N ASP A 18 -4.93 -3.80 4.12
CA ASP A 18 -4.76 -4.73 5.25
C ASP A 18 -6.05 -5.50 5.56
N ARG A 19 -5.97 -6.40 6.56
CA ARG A 19 -7.08 -7.31 6.91
C ARG A 19 -8.28 -6.57 7.54
N GLY A 20 -8.07 -5.41 8.14
CA GLY A 20 -9.14 -4.58 8.69
C GLY A 20 -10.13 -4.13 7.62
N PHE A 21 -9.67 -3.97 6.38
CA PHE A 21 -10.48 -3.61 5.21
C PHE A 21 -11.24 -4.79 4.58
N ASP A 22 -11.09 -6.01 5.09
CA ASP A 22 -11.88 -7.16 4.63
C ASP A 22 -13.32 -7.06 5.17
N VAL A 23 -14.06 -6.09 4.63
CA VAL A 23 -15.41 -5.70 5.00
C VAL A 23 -16.28 -5.78 3.74
N ALA A 24 -17.45 -6.41 3.86
CA ALA A 24 -18.29 -6.71 2.70
C ALA A 24 -18.68 -5.46 1.89
N SER A 25 -19.07 -4.38 2.55
CA SER A 25 -19.40 -3.10 1.90
C SER A 25 -18.20 -2.53 1.15
N PHE A 26 -17.04 -2.44 1.79
CA PHE A 26 -15.83 -1.95 1.16
C PHE A 26 -15.40 -2.77 -0.07
N VAL A 27 -15.48 -4.10 0.03
CA VAL A 27 -15.19 -4.99 -1.10
C VAL A 27 -16.20 -4.82 -2.23
N ALA A 28 -17.48 -4.62 -1.91
CA ALA A 28 -18.52 -4.35 -2.89
C ALA A 28 -18.30 -3.01 -3.61
N ASP A 29 -17.99 -1.94 -2.87
CA ASP A 29 -17.72 -0.61 -3.41
C ASP A 29 -16.53 -0.63 -4.37
N LEU A 30 -15.44 -1.33 -4.02
CA LEU A 30 -14.30 -1.50 -4.91
C LEU A 30 -14.68 -2.22 -6.21
N ARG A 31 -15.48 -3.28 -6.11
CA ARG A 31 -15.95 -4.02 -7.28
C ARG A 31 -16.86 -3.17 -8.17
N GLN A 32 -17.74 -2.37 -7.57
CA GLN A 32 -18.61 -1.42 -8.28
C GLN A 32 -17.77 -0.35 -8.99
N ALA A 33 -16.70 0.13 -8.35
CA ALA A 33 -15.72 1.03 -8.94
C ALA A 33 -14.76 0.34 -9.94
N CYS A 34 -15.00 -0.93 -10.30
CA CYS A 34 -14.15 -1.73 -11.19
C CYS A 34 -12.69 -1.88 -10.71
N VAL A 35 -12.44 -1.74 -9.40
CA VAL A 35 -11.15 -1.96 -8.74
C VAL A 35 -11.10 -3.38 -8.18
N THR A 36 -10.03 -4.12 -8.46
CA THR A 36 -9.83 -5.45 -7.91
C THR A 36 -9.34 -5.35 -6.46
N PRO A 37 -10.06 -5.93 -5.47
CA PRO A 37 -9.74 -5.74 -4.06
C PRO A 37 -8.62 -6.70 -3.63
N HIS A 38 -7.36 -6.27 -3.67
CA HIS A 38 -6.21 -7.01 -3.12
C HIS A 38 -6.09 -6.82 -1.59
N VAL A 39 -7.19 -7.07 -0.89
CA VAL A 39 -7.30 -6.93 0.56
C VAL A 39 -6.84 -8.23 1.24
N ALA A 40 -6.07 -8.14 2.33
CA ALA A 40 -5.64 -9.31 3.06
C ALA A 40 -6.84 -10.06 3.68
N GLN A 41 -7.00 -11.34 3.34
CA GLN A 41 -8.15 -12.15 3.75
C GLN A 41 -8.18 -12.44 5.27
N LYS A 42 -9.38 -12.33 5.87
CA LYS A 42 -9.72 -12.85 7.21
C LYS A 42 -9.83 -14.37 7.18
N ARG A 43 -9.51 -15.02 8.30
CA ARG A 43 -9.59 -16.49 8.41
C ARG A 43 -11.04 -17.02 8.40
N ARG A 44 -12.00 -16.23 8.88
CA ARG A 44 -13.42 -16.56 8.93
C ARG A 44 -14.22 -15.36 8.42
N HIS A 45 -15.34 -15.62 7.77
CA HIS A 45 -16.28 -14.60 7.25
C HIS A 45 -15.60 -13.52 6.38
N SER A 46 -14.66 -13.93 5.52
CA SER A 46 -14.01 -12.99 4.59
C SER A 46 -14.96 -12.59 3.46
N ALA A 47 -14.94 -11.31 3.09
CA ALA A 47 -15.59 -10.79 1.89
C ALA A 47 -14.73 -11.03 0.62
N ILE A 48 -13.46 -11.40 0.80
CA ILE A 48 -12.56 -11.78 -0.29
C ILE A 48 -12.75 -13.26 -0.62
N ASP A 49 -13.09 -13.52 -1.88
CA ASP A 49 -13.34 -14.86 -2.42
C ASP A 49 -12.26 -15.28 -3.44
N ARG A 50 -12.42 -16.50 -3.99
CA ARG A 50 -11.48 -17.11 -4.95
C ARG A 50 -11.31 -16.28 -6.23
N ARG A 51 -12.24 -15.40 -6.61
CA ARG A 51 -12.12 -14.51 -7.77
C ARG A 51 -10.88 -13.62 -7.65
N THR A 52 -10.59 -13.14 -6.44
CA THR A 52 -9.42 -12.31 -6.18
C THR A 52 -8.19 -13.18 -5.92
N THR A 53 -8.29 -14.17 -5.02
CA THR A 53 -7.12 -14.89 -4.50
C THR A 53 -6.48 -15.86 -5.51
N ARG A 54 -7.21 -16.29 -6.54
CA ARG A 54 -6.67 -17.21 -7.58
C ARG A 54 -5.58 -16.60 -8.45
N HIS A 55 -5.47 -15.27 -8.49
CA HIS A 55 -4.53 -14.59 -9.37
C HIS A 55 -3.18 -14.39 -8.66
N PRO A 56 -2.04 -14.73 -9.29
CA PRO A 56 -0.71 -14.52 -8.69
C PRO A 56 -0.46 -13.07 -8.24
N GLY A 57 -1.05 -12.10 -8.94
CA GLY A 57 -0.97 -10.68 -8.61
C GLY A 57 -1.50 -10.34 -7.21
N TYR A 58 -2.45 -11.12 -6.66
CA TYR A 58 -2.93 -10.95 -5.29
C TYR A 58 -1.81 -11.16 -4.28
N ALA A 59 -1.09 -12.29 -4.38
CA ALA A 59 0.01 -12.61 -3.48
C ALA A 59 1.16 -11.60 -3.59
N VAL A 60 1.47 -11.15 -4.81
CA VAL A 60 2.50 -10.12 -5.06
C VAL A 60 2.10 -8.80 -4.41
N SER A 61 0.86 -8.34 -4.61
CA SER A 61 0.35 -7.10 -4.04
C SER A 61 0.40 -7.09 -2.51
N LEU A 62 0.05 -8.21 -1.86
CA LEU A 62 0.15 -8.33 -0.40
C LEU A 62 1.60 -8.24 0.12
N LYS A 63 2.58 -8.73 -0.65
CA LYS A 63 4.01 -8.56 -0.32
C LYS A 63 4.45 -7.11 -0.46
N HIS A 64 4.07 -6.43 -1.55
CA HIS A 64 4.41 -5.01 -1.76
C HIS A 64 3.81 -4.09 -0.69
N ARG A 65 2.57 -4.35 -0.25
CA ARG A 65 1.95 -3.60 0.86
C ARG A 65 2.83 -3.56 2.11
N LYS A 66 3.42 -4.71 2.50
CA LYS A 66 4.32 -4.78 3.66
C LYS A 66 5.59 -3.94 3.47
N ARG A 67 6.16 -3.89 2.28
CA ARG A 67 7.35 -3.07 1.98
C ARG A 67 7.09 -1.58 2.16
N ILE A 68 5.88 -1.12 1.81
CA ILE A 68 5.46 0.27 2.05
C ILE A 68 5.40 0.52 3.56
N GLU A 69 4.77 -0.36 4.32
CA GLU A 69 4.66 -0.26 5.78
C GLU A 69 6.01 -0.26 6.49
N GLU A 70 6.96 -1.10 6.05
CA GLU A 70 8.33 -1.10 6.56
C GLU A 70 9.01 0.27 6.41
N THR A 71 8.79 0.93 5.28
CA THR A 71 9.36 2.27 5.03
C THR A 71 8.75 3.32 5.97
N PHE A 72 7.43 3.30 6.14
CA PHE A 72 6.75 4.20 7.07
C PHE A 72 7.10 3.89 8.53
N GLY A 73 7.27 2.62 8.88
CA GLY A 73 7.75 2.18 10.19
C GLY A 73 9.13 2.75 10.47
N TRP A 74 10.09 2.54 9.57
CA TRP A 74 11.44 3.09 9.69
C TRP A 74 11.46 4.62 9.76
N ALA A 75 10.64 5.30 8.93
CA ALA A 75 10.55 6.75 8.98
C ALA A 75 10.07 7.25 10.35
N LYS A 76 9.14 6.54 10.99
CA LYS A 76 8.65 6.88 12.33
C LYS A 76 9.67 6.58 13.42
N THR A 77 10.25 5.38 13.42
CA THR A 77 11.12 4.90 14.51
C THR A 77 12.55 5.44 14.42
N THR A 78 13.13 5.47 13.22
CA THR A 78 14.52 5.89 12.98
C THR A 78 14.57 7.28 12.34
N GLY A 79 13.66 7.57 11.41
CA GLY A 79 13.62 8.85 10.70
C GLY A 79 13.05 10.04 11.51
N GLY A 80 12.60 9.79 12.74
CA GLY A 80 12.04 10.81 13.63
C GLY A 80 10.68 11.38 13.18
N MET A 81 9.94 10.66 12.34
CA MET A 81 8.63 11.10 11.83
C MET A 81 7.44 10.62 12.68
N ALA A 82 7.68 9.99 13.84
CA ALA A 82 6.61 9.60 14.75
C ALA A 82 5.82 10.82 15.26
N GLN A 83 6.53 11.93 15.55
CA GLN A 83 5.95 13.21 15.93
C GLN A 83 6.79 14.35 15.32
N THR A 84 6.22 15.11 14.38
CA THR A 84 6.92 16.22 13.74
C THR A 84 6.97 17.44 14.67
N MET A 85 8.14 18.07 14.76
CA MET A 85 8.32 19.37 15.43
C MET A 85 8.12 20.56 14.49
N LEU A 86 7.92 20.31 13.20
CA LEU A 86 7.73 21.34 12.19
C LEU A 86 6.24 21.71 12.08
N ARG A 87 5.96 23.01 11.95
CA ARG A 87 4.63 23.55 11.63
C ARG A 87 4.57 23.98 10.16
N GLY A 88 3.45 23.67 9.49
CA GLY A 88 3.19 24.02 8.10
C GLY A 88 3.45 22.88 7.11
N ILE A 89 2.57 22.74 6.11
CA ILE A 89 2.57 21.63 5.14
C ILE A 89 3.90 21.54 4.39
N GLU A 90 4.43 22.66 3.90
CA GLU A 90 5.66 22.65 3.10
C GLU A 90 6.89 22.19 3.89
N ARG A 91 7.00 22.62 5.17
CA ARG A 91 8.11 22.19 6.04
C ARG A 91 8.02 20.70 6.36
N VAL A 92 6.82 20.21 6.68
CA VAL A 92 6.59 18.78 6.94
C VAL A 92 6.84 17.96 5.68
N ARG A 93 6.41 18.43 4.50
CA ARG A 93 6.66 17.79 3.21
C ARG A 93 8.15 17.67 2.92
N ALA A 94 8.92 18.74 3.08
CA ALA A 94 10.36 18.72 2.86
C ALA A 94 11.06 17.70 3.76
N ARG A 95 10.72 17.68 5.07
CA ARG A 95 11.26 16.69 6.01
C ARG A 95 10.86 15.27 5.64
N PHE A 96 9.59 15.05 5.28
CA PHE A 96 9.11 13.74 4.87
C PHE A 96 9.87 13.21 3.65
N ILE A 97 9.99 14.01 2.58
CA ILE A 97 10.70 13.61 1.36
C ILE A 97 12.16 13.25 1.67
N MET A 98 12.84 14.10 2.46
CA MET A 98 14.22 13.86 2.85
C MET A 98 14.36 12.55 3.65
N THR A 99 13.49 12.32 4.65
CA THR A 99 13.50 11.07 5.43
C THR A 99 13.27 9.85 4.54
N MET A 100 12.33 9.91 3.61
CA MET A 100 12.05 8.79 2.69
C MET A 100 13.23 8.53 1.73
N ALA A 101 13.89 9.59 1.25
CA ALA A 101 15.10 9.47 0.44
C ALA A 101 16.25 8.83 1.21
N THR A 102 16.51 9.26 2.45
CA THR A 102 17.51 8.63 3.33
C THR A 102 17.15 7.17 3.62
N GLY A 103 15.87 6.85 3.81
CA GLY A 103 15.41 5.47 3.97
C GLY A 103 15.67 4.59 2.74
N ASN A 104 15.70 5.16 1.53
CA ASN A 104 16.15 4.43 0.35
C ASN A 104 17.67 4.17 0.40
N LEU A 105 18.47 5.17 0.74
CA LEU A 105 19.93 5.03 0.88
C LEU A 105 20.31 3.97 1.92
N ALA A 106 19.66 3.96 3.08
CA ALA A 106 19.90 2.97 4.14
C ALA A 106 19.60 1.53 3.72
N ARG A 107 18.83 1.32 2.64
CA ARG A 107 18.49 -0.01 2.09
C ARG A 107 19.39 -0.44 0.95
N LEU A 108 20.12 0.47 0.30
CA LEU A 108 21.01 0.14 -0.81
C LEU A 108 22.04 -0.95 -0.47
N PRO A 109 22.66 -0.98 0.73
CA PRO A 109 23.63 -2.04 1.05
C PRO A 109 23.04 -3.46 0.97
N LYS A 110 21.72 -3.62 1.19
CA LYS A 110 21.04 -4.92 1.07
C LYS A 110 20.86 -5.41 -0.36
N LEU A 111 21.17 -4.56 -1.34
CA LEU A 111 21.07 -4.87 -2.77
C LEU A 111 22.43 -5.16 -3.41
N LEU A 112 23.52 -4.96 -2.66
CA LEU A 112 24.86 -5.28 -3.13
C LEU A 112 25.11 -6.80 -3.02
N PRO A 113 25.83 -7.40 -3.98
CA PRO A 113 26.30 -8.78 -3.83
C PRO A 113 27.23 -8.90 -2.61
N ALA A 114 27.29 -10.11 -2.04
CA ALA A 114 28.15 -10.43 -0.90
C ALA A 114 29.64 -10.39 -1.27
#